data_AF-A0A558GGI5-F1
#
_entry.id   AF-A0A558GGI5-F1
#
_cell.length_a   1.000
_cell.length_b   1.000
_cell.length_c   1.000
_cell.angle_alpha   90.00
_cell.angle_beta   90.00
_cell.angle_gamma   90.00
#
_symmetry.space_group_name_H-M   'P 1'
#
loop_
_entity.id
_entity.type
_entity.pdbx_description
1 polymer ?
#
loop_
_entity_poly.entity_id
_entity_poly.type
_entity_poly.pdbx_seq_one_letter_code
_entity_poly.pdbx_strand_id
1 'polypeptide(L)'
;MRFPQSPSLFRHSYNPVFLSDLKSVPYCRENDSPSPYNLCPVFESEARVPQMRAIRDGLVFFGAIALIASFILFFGLLLNSMQVPGLLALLLGGLLLYLFFLVARHMLLAFRINKAWKKGWIDFYPVLLGSFFYDSKSGNTGKKGHFYTAKALVVAPSGESRMLKVLVEGLSPDRMIEEGAVLARDRKGLPLDAIHNNGWTFWAVVRGKPLEHGSVEHGLSAAQVAAGLDRVRHGWPLERLDAFWFS
;
A
#
# COMPACT_ATOMS: atom_id res chain seq x y z
N MET A 1 22.14 -4.51 13.00
CA MET A 1 20.95 -5.25 12.50
C MET A 1 20.84 -5.24 10.97
N ARG A 2 20.35 -6.31 10.32
CA ARG A 2 19.97 -6.34 8.89
C ARG A 2 18.45 -6.18 8.75
N PHE A 3 17.99 -5.42 7.75
CA PHE A 3 16.56 -5.23 7.45
C PHE A 3 16.19 -5.98 6.15
N PRO A 4 15.95 -7.31 6.20
CA PRO A 4 15.38 -8.00 5.05
C PRO A 4 14.02 -7.39 4.74
N GLN A 5 13.78 -6.99 3.50
CA GLN A 5 12.55 -6.32 3.12
C GLN A 5 11.36 -7.29 3.11
N SER A 6 10.18 -6.76 3.42
CA SER A 6 8.95 -7.48 3.16
C SER A 6 8.78 -7.73 1.66
N PRO A 7 8.35 -8.93 1.24
CA PRO A 7 7.89 -9.13 -0.12
C PRO A 7 6.70 -8.18 -0.39
N SER A 8 6.46 -7.85 -1.65
CA SER A 8 5.33 -7.00 -2.07
C SER A 8 4.01 -7.76 -2.00
N LEU A 9 3.54 -8.03 -0.78
CA LEU A 9 2.41 -8.93 -0.51
C LEU A 9 1.04 -8.22 -0.50
N PHE A 10 1.04 -6.90 -0.39
CA PHE A 10 -0.17 -6.10 -0.18
C PHE A 10 -0.52 -5.28 -1.41
N ARG A 11 -1.81 -5.24 -1.75
CA ARG A 11 -2.36 -4.35 -2.76
C ARG A 11 -3.65 -3.74 -2.24
N HIS A 12 -3.70 -2.41 -2.18
CA HIS A 12 -4.92 -1.64 -1.88
C HIS A 12 -5.55 -1.92 -0.50
N SER A 13 -4.75 -2.39 0.45
CA SER A 13 -5.07 -2.71 1.83
C SER A 13 -4.80 -1.55 2.81
N TYR A 14 -4.99 -0.30 2.39
CA TYR A 14 -4.88 0.83 3.31
C TYR A 14 -5.85 0.70 4.49
N ASN A 15 -5.36 0.99 5.69
CA ASN A 15 -6.23 1.07 6.87
C ASN A 15 -7.34 2.12 6.63
N PRO A 16 -8.64 1.80 6.80
CA PRO A 16 -9.72 2.76 6.59
C PRO A 16 -9.62 3.98 7.50
N VAL A 17 -9.09 3.81 8.72
CA VAL A 17 -8.84 4.92 9.66
C VAL A 17 -7.75 5.83 9.11
N PHE A 18 -6.64 5.27 8.62
CA PHE A 18 -5.58 6.01 7.93
C PHE A 18 -6.14 6.83 6.75
N LEU A 19 -6.98 6.22 5.91
CA LEU A 19 -7.60 6.91 4.78
C LEU A 19 -8.53 8.05 5.23
N SER A 20 -9.24 7.87 6.33
CA SER A 20 -10.08 8.92 6.93
C SER A 20 -9.23 10.08 7.42
N ASP A 21 -8.14 9.81 8.16
CA ASP A 21 -7.23 10.84 8.63
C ASP A 21 -6.54 11.56 7.48
N LEU A 22 -6.12 10.83 6.44
CA LEU A 22 -5.53 11.40 5.23
C LEU A 22 -6.47 12.40 4.56
N LYS A 23 -7.80 12.21 4.64
CA LYS A 23 -8.76 13.16 4.06
C LYS A 23 -8.72 14.52 4.74
N SER A 24 -8.37 14.57 6.03
CA SER A 24 -8.29 15.80 6.83
C SER A 24 -6.99 16.59 6.66
N VAL A 25 -6.00 16.05 5.94
CA VAL A 25 -4.69 16.69 5.75
C VAL A 25 -4.81 17.98 4.90
N PRO A 26 -4.23 19.11 5.35
CA PRO A 26 -4.24 20.35 4.58
C PRO A 26 -3.17 20.34 3.48
N TYR A 27 -3.50 19.76 2.32
CA TYR A 27 -2.57 19.59 1.19
C TYR A 27 -2.01 20.89 0.59
N CYS A 28 -2.58 22.06 0.90
CA CYS A 28 -2.10 23.34 0.39
C CYS A 28 -0.85 23.84 1.12
N ARG A 29 -0.61 23.42 2.37
CA ARG A 29 0.48 23.90 3.22
C ARG A 29 1.51 22.79 3.49
N GLU A 30 2.77 23.16 3.64
CA GLU A 30 3.77 22.29 4.26
C GLU A 30 3.49 22.15 5.76
N ASN A 31 3.90 21.04 6.35
CA ASN A 31 3.80 20.89 7.80
C ASN A 31 4.86 21.77 8.47
N ASP A 32 4.44 22.67 9.36
CA ASP A 32 5.32 23.61 10.06
C ASP A 32 6.30 22.90 11.02
N SER A 33 6.02 21.66 11.38
CA SER A 33 6.91 20.78 12.13
C SER A 33 7.13 19.53 11.31
N PRO A 34 8.09 19.47 10.37
CA PRO A 34 8.35 18.27 9.59
C PRO A 34 8.84 17.12 10.49
N SER A 35 8.74 15.89 9.97
CA SER A 35 9.23 14.71 10.66
C SER A 35 10.70 14.89 11.08
N PRO A 36 11.06 14.68 12.36
CA PRO A 36 12.44 14.87 12.82
C PRO A 36 13.43 13.92 12.14
N TYR A 37 12.91 12.86 11.50
CA TYR A 37 13.69 11.72 11.01
C TYR A 37 14.14 11.89 9.55
N ASN A 38 13.68 12.95 8.89
CA ASN A 38 14.13 13.40 7.56
C ASN A 38 14.21 12.27 6.50
N LEU A 39 13.22 11.37 6.50
CA LEU A 39 13.17 10.26 5.53
C LEU A 39 12.63 10.71 4.17
N CYS A 40 11.83 11.79 4.13
CA CYS A 40 11.21 12.26 2.88
C CYS A 40 12.24 12.57 1.77
N PRO A 41 13.35 13.29 2.03
CA PRO A 41 14.37 13.53 1.00
C PRO A 41 15.04 12.24 0.49
N VAL A 42 15.21 11.24 1.36
CA VAL A 42 15.77 9.93 0.98
C VAL A 42 14.82 9.18 0.03
N PHE A 43 13.51 9.26 0.29
CA PHE A 43 12.53 8.69 -0.63
C PHE A 43 12.53 9.42 -1.97
N GLU A 44 12.71 10.73 -1.98
CA GLU A 44 12.78 11.52 -3.21
C GLU A 44 14.02 11.25 -4.06
N SER A 45 15.16 10.91 -3.44
CA SER A 45 16.40 10.65 -4.18
C SER A 45 16.40 9.32 -4.94
N GLU A 46 15.66 8.31 -4.48
CA GLU A 46 15.69 6.96 -5.05
C GLU A 46 14.72 6.72 -6.21
N ALA A 47 13.57 7.40 -6.21
CA ALA A 47 12.59 7.22 -7.27
C ALA A 47 11.60 8.40 -7.36
N ARG A 48 11.13 8.69 -8.58
CA ARG A 48 9.95 9.55 -8.77
C ARG A 48 8.72 8.83 -8.23
N VAL A 49 8.07 9.41 -7.22
CA VAL A 49 6.76 8.99 -6.71
C VAL A 49 5.66 9.68 -7.53
N PRO A 50 4.58 8.98 -7.95
CA PRO A 50 4.12 7.61 -7.62
C PRO A 50 4.76 6.55 -8.53
N GLN A 51 4.40 5.25 -8.36
CA GLN A 51 4.65 4.21 -9.38
C GLN A 51 4.03 4.63 -10.73
N MET A 52 4.74 5.49 -11.45
CA MET A 52 4.32 6.08 -12.72
C MET A 52 4.20 4.98 -13.78
N ARG A 53 4.89 3.85 -13.57
CA ARG A 53 4.76 2.62 -14.37
C ARG A 53 3.35 2.02 -14.25
N ALA A 54 2.81 1.78 -13.05
CA ALA A 54 1.45 1.26 -12.89
C ALA A 54 0.37 2.22 -13.40
N ILE A 55 0.60 3.53 -13.24
CA ILE A 55 -0.28 4.60 -13.77
C ILE A 55 -0.26 4.62 -15.30
N ARG A 56 0.94 4.59 -15.89
CA ARG A 56 1.13 4.53 -17.34
C ARG A 56 0.52 3.27 -17.92
N ASP A 57 0.75 2.12 -17.30
CA ASP A 57 0.25 0.84 -17.77
C ASP A 57 -1.29 0.81 -17.69
N GLY A 58 -1.89 1.41 -16.66
CA GLY A 58 -3.34 1.62 -16.56
C GLY A 58 -3.90 2.58 -17.62
N LEU A 59 -3.23 3.69 -17.90
CA LEU A 59 -3.58 4.64 -18.97
C LEU A 59 -3.47 4.02 -20.36
N VAL A 60 -2.41 3.24 -20.60
CA VAL A 60 -2.18 2.52 -21.86
C VAL A 60 -3.24 1.44 -22.05
N PHE A 61 -3.55 0.66 -21.01
CA PHE A 61 -4.63 -0.33 -21.04
C PHE A 61 -5.99 0.34 -21.35
N PHE A 62 -6.28 1.47 -20.71
CA PHE A 62 -7.50 2.23 -20.97
C PHE A 62 -7.56 2.74 -22.42
N GLY A 63 -6.46 3.31 -22.90
CA GLY A 63 -6.33 3.76 -24.29
C GLY A 63 -6.56 2.62 -25.28
N ALA A 64 -6.01 1.42 -25.02
CA ALA A 64 -6.19 0.25 -25.86
C ALA A 64 -7.66 -0.22 -25.91
N ILE A 65 -8.35 -0.30 -24.77
CA ILE A 65 -9.77 -0.69 -24.72
C ILE A 65 -10.64 0.34 -25.45
N ALA A 66 -10.37 1.63 -25.25
CA ALA A 66 -11.12 2.70 -25.94
C ALA A 66 -10.93 2.64 -27.47
N LEU A 67 -9.72 2.33 -27.93
CA LEU A 67 -9.41 2.14 -29.36
C LEU A 67 -10.16 0.94 -29.94
N ILE A 68 -10.18 -0.20 -29.23
CA ILE A 68 -10.92 -1.41 -29.62
C ILE A 68 -12.42 -1.12 -29.69
N ALA A 69 -12.99 -0.45 -28.68
CA ALA A 69 -14.41 -0.10 -28.65
C ALA A 69 -14.78 0.86 -29.80
N SER A 70 -13.93 1.84 -30.08
CA SER A 70 -14.10 2.77 -31.20
C SER A 70 -14.04 2.06 -32.55
N PHE A 71 -13.15 1.07 -32.71
CA PHE A 71 -13.04 0.25 -33.91
C PHE A 71 -14.28 -0.63 -34.15
N ILE A 72 -14.80 -1.27 -33.09
CA ILE A 72 -16.05 -2.06 -33.15
C ILE A 72 -17.23 -1.17 -33.57
N LEU A 73 -17.32 0.04 -33.01
CA LEU A 73 -18.36 1.01 -33.35
C LEU A 73 -18.27 1.47 -34.81
N PHE A 74 -17.06 1.80 -35.27
CA PHE A 74 -16.82 2.24 -36.64
C PHE A 74 -17.24 1.18 -37.66
N PHE A 75 -16.85 -0.09 -37.45
CA PHE A 75 -17.27 -1.19 -38.32
C PHE A 75 -18.78 -1.48 -38.25
N GLY A 76 -19.39 -1.39 -37.06
CA GLY A 76 -20.84 -1.54 -36.90
C GLY A 76 -21.64 -0.47 -37.65
N LEU A 77 -21.13 0.77 -37.70
CA LEU A 77 -21.71 1.86 -38.48
C LEU A 77 -21.56 1.61 -40.00
N LEU A 78 -20.39 1.12 -40.42
CA LEU A 78 -20.05 0.84 -41.81
C LEU A 78 -20.90 -0.29 -42.42
N LEU A 79 -21.30 -1.26 -41.59
CA LEU A 79 -22.17 -2.38 -41.98
C LEU A 79 -23.68 -2.06 -41.94
N ASN A 80 -24.06 -0.81 -41.63
CA ASN A 80 -25.41 -0.25 -41.68
C ASN A 80 -26.51 -1.10 -40.99
N SER A 81 -26.15 -1.89 -39.97
CA SER A 81 -27.06 -2.74 -39.20
C SER A 81 -27.59 -1.95 -38.00
N MET A 82 -28.50 -0.99 -38.23
CA MET A 82 -28.77 0.12 -37.29
C MET A 82 -29.62 -0.19 -36.03
N GLN A 83 -30.02 -1.44 -35.75
CA GLN A 83 -30.91 -1.73 -34.60
C GLN A 83 -30.21 -2.19 -33.31
N VAL A 84 -29.03 -2.80 -33.42
CA VAL A 84 -28.22 -3.31 -32.29
C VAL A 84 -27.03 -2.41 -31.86
N PRO A 85 -26.43 -1.54 -32.70
CA PRO A 85 -25.18 -0.83 -32.39
C PRO A 85 -25.29 0.20 -31.27
N GLY A 86 -26.41 0.94 -31.20
CA GLY A 86 -26.54 2.06 -30.25
C GLY A 86 -26.55 1.61 -28.78
N LEU A 87 -27.26 0.53 -28.48
CA LEU A 87 -27.30 -0.04 -27.12
C LEU A 87 -25.94 -0.62 -26.72
N LEU A 88 -25.29 -1.34 -27.64
CA LEU A 88 -23.97 -1.90 -27.42
C LEU A 88 -22.92 -0.80 -27.21
N ALA A 89 -22.99 0.29 -27.99
CA ALA A 89 -22.16 1.49 -27.84
C ALA A 89 -22.29 2.09 -26.44
N LEU A 90 -23.53 2.23 -25.97
CA LEU A 90 -23.84 2.86 -24.70
C LEU A 90 -23.38 1.99 -23.52
N LEU A 91 -23.53 0.66 -23.62
CA LEU A 91 -23.02 -0.29 -22.63
C LEU A 91 -21.49 -0.31 -22.58
N LEU A 92 -20.81 -0.34 -23.73
CA LEU A 92 -19.34 -0.26 -23.81
C LEU A 92 -18.82 1.07 -23.29
N GLY A 93 -19.47 2.18 -23.65
CA GLY A 93 -19.14 3.51 -23.16
C GLY A 93 -19.32 3.62 -21.64
N GLY A 94 -20.41 3.08 -21.10
CA GLY A 94 -20.66 3.01 -19.66
C GLY A 94 -19.62 2.17 -18.92
N LEU A 95 -19.24 1.00 -19.46
CA LEU A 95 -18.19 0.16 -18.90
C LEU A 95 -16.83 0.86 -18.90
N LEU A 96 -16.48 1.52 -20.02
CA LEU A 96 -15.27 2.32 -20.13
C LEU A 96 -15.24 3.46 -19.11
N LEU A 97 -16.33 4.24 -18.99
CA LEU A 97 -16.42 5.30 -17.99
C LEU A 97 -16.29 4.77 -16.57
N TYR A 98 -16.86 3.62 -16.27
CA TYR A 98 -16.72 2.96 -14.98
C TYR A 98 -15.26 2.53 -14.69
N LEU A 99 -14.60 1.90 -15.66
CA LEU A 99 -13.18 1.53 -15.54
C LEU A 99 -12.28 2.76 -15.40
N PHE A 100 -12.56 3.83 -16.16
CA PHE A 100 -11.88 5.11 -16.04
C PHE A 100 -12.04 5.69 -14.63
N PHE A 101 -13.26 5.69 -14.11
CA PHE A 101 -13.57 6.17 -12.77
C PHE A 101 -12.79 5.39 -11.70
N LEU A 102 -12.72 4.06 -11.82
CA LEU A 102 -11.92 3.23 -10.91
C LEU A 102 -10.44 3.60 -10.96
N VAL A 103 -9.85 3.66 -12.16
CA VAL A 103 -8.42 4.01 -12.34
C VAL A 103 -8.15 5.42 -11.82
N ALA A 104 -8.98 6.40 -12.17
CA ALA A 104 -8.87 7.78 -11.72
C ALA A 104 -8.94 7.90 -10.19
N ARG A 105 -9.85 7.15 -9.56
CA ARG A 105 -9.96 7.10 -8.09
C ARG A 105 -8.68 6.55 -7.44
N HIS A 106 -8.11 5.47 -7.97
CA HIS A 106 -6.84 4.94 -7.47
C HIS A 106 -5.68 5.91 -7.68
N MET A 107 -5.62 6.57 -8.84
CA MET A 107 -4.62 7.60 -9.12
C MET A 107 -4.72 8.78 -8.17
N LEU A 108 -5.94 9.27 -7.91
CA LEU A 108 -6.17 10.37 -6.99
C LEU A 108 -5.66 10.02 -5.59
N LEU A 109 -5.92 8.79 -5.12
CA LEU A 109 -5.43 8.34 -3.82
C LEU A 109 -3.90 8.31 -3.77
N ALA A 110 -3.25 7.71 -4.77
CA ALA A 110 -1.78 7.67 -4.86
C ALA A 110 -1.18 9.07 -4.89
N PHE A 111 -1.79 9.99 -5.64
CA PHE A 111 -1.36 11.39 -5.71
C PHE A 111 -1.54 12.11 -4.36
N ARG A 112 -2.65 11.87 -3.65
CA ARG A 112 -2.89 12.45 -2.32
C ARG A 112 -1.88 11.96 -1.30
N ILE A 113 -1.60 10.66 -1.26
CA ILE A 113 -0.57 10.09 -0.39
C ILE A 113 0.78 10.72 -0.72
N ASN A 114 1.12 10.78 -2.01
CA ASN A 114 2.37 11.40 -2.48
C ASN A 114 2.52 12.83 -2.00
N LYS A 115 1.49 13.63 -2.23
CA LYS A 115 1.47 15.04 -1.83
C LYS A 115 1.52 15.20 -0.31
N ALA A 116 0.86 14.33 0.45
CA ALA A 116 0.85 14.38 1.91
C ALA A 116 2.24 14.10 2.49
N TRP A 117 2.92 13.03 2.07
CA TRP A 117 4.23 12.72 2.64
C TRP A 117 5.32 13.69 2.18
N LYS A 118 5.29 14.16 0.93
CA LYS A 118 6.23 15.20 0.44
C LYS A 118 6.14 16.49 1.25
N LYS A 119 4.93 16.83 1.69
CA LYS A 119 4.67 18.01 2.53
C LYS A 119 4.86 17.75 4.03
N GLY A 120 5.38 16.58 4.42
CA GLY A 120 5.68 16.23 5.80
C GLY A 120 4.46 15.87 6.66
N TRP A 121 3.32 15.53 6.05
CA TRP A 121 2.10 15.16 6.76
C TRP A 121 1.99 13.67 7.10
N ILE A 122 2.93 12.85 6.64
CA ILE A 122 2.99 11.42 6.93
C ILE A 122 4.33 11.13 7.59
N ASP A 123 4.26 10.52 8.78
CA ASP A 123 5.39 9.96 9.47
C ASP A 123 5.51 8.48 9.11
N PHE A 124 6.74 8.04 8.79
CA PHE A 124 7.05 6.65 8.46
C PHE A 124 7.88 6.02 9.57
N TYR A 125 7.36 4.95 10.15
CA TYR A 125 8.04 4.19 11.19
C TYR A 125 8.48 2.84 10.65
N PRO A 126 9.74 2.41 10.83
CA PRO A 126 10.16 1.06 10.50
C PRO A 126 9.26 0.07 11.22
N VAL A 127 8.74 -0.90 10.47
CA VAL A 127 7.88 -1.95 11.01
C VAL A 127 8.34 -3.30 10.54
N LEU A 128 8.48 -4.22 11.48
CA LEU A 128 8.65 -5.63 11.20
C LEU A 128 7.29 -6.32 11.24
N LEU A 129 6.97 -7.05 10.18
CA LEU A 129 5.75 -7.84 10.10
C LEU A 129 6.04 -9.27 10.53
N GLY A 130 5.31 -9.78 11.51
CA GLY A 130 5.36 -11.19 11.90
C GLY A 130 4.66 -12.08 10.89
N SER A 131 4.48 -13.35 11.24
CA SER A 131 3.75 -14.29 10.40
C SER A 131 2.29 -13.86 10.18
N PHE A 132 1.72 -14.14 9.01
CA PHE A 132 0.33 -13.79 8.68
C PHE A 132 -0.62 -14.95 8.99
N PHE A 133 -1.65 -14.69 9.78
CA PHE A 133 -2.75 -15.65 9.96
C PHE A 133 -3.92 -15.29 9.05
N TYR A 134 -4.28 -16.20 8.14
CA TYR A 134 -5.43 -16.03 7.26
C TYR A 134 -6.74 -16.13 8.06
N ASP A 135 -7.48 -15.03 8.13
CA ASP A 135 -8.78 -14.99 8.83
C ASP A 135 -9.90 -15.29 7.84
N SER A 136 -10.22 -16.58 7.65
CA SER A 136 -11.30 -17.02 6.75
C SER A 136 -12.67 -16.47 7.16
N LYS A 137 -12.88 -16.13 8.45
CA LYS A 137 -14.14 -15.57 8.95
C LYS A 137 -14.33 -14.10 8.58
N SER A 138 -13.26 -13.37 8.26
CA SER A 138 -13.35 -12.01 7.73
C SER A 138 -14.08 -11.95 6.38
N GLY A 139 -14.04 -13.04 5.60
CA GLY A 139 -14.76 -13.17 4.33
C GLY A 139 -16.29 -13.16 4.44
N ASN A 140 -16.85 -13.41 5.64
CA ASN A 140 -18.30 -13.39 5.88
C ASN A 140 -18.90 -11.97 5.98
N THR A 141 -18.09 -10.91 5.86
CA THR A 141 -18.57 -9.52 5.88
C THR A 141 -19.00 -8.99 4.50
N GLY A 142 -19.10 -9.85 3.49
CA GLY A 142 -19.52 -9.49 2.13
C GLY A 142 -18.45 -8.77 1.30
N LYS A 143 -17.26 -8.53 1.87
CA LYS A 143 -16.09 -8.02 1.14
C LYS A 143 -15.33 -9.19 0.51
N LYS A 144 -15.31 -9.26 -0.82
CA LYS A 144 -14.41 -10.15 -1.58
C LYS A 144 -12.96 -9.70 -1.35
N GLY A 145 -12.27 -10.30 -0.39
CA GLY A 145 -10.87 -10.03 -0.07
C GLY A 145 -10.28 -11.11 0.84
N HIS A 146 -8.98 -11.36 0.72
CA HIS A 146 -8.26 -12.27 1.61
C HIS A 146 -7.62 -11.45 2.74
N PHE A 147 -8.12 -11.60 3.96
CA PHE A 147 -7.69 -10.82 5.11
C PHE A 147 -6.75 -11.63 6.01
N TYR A 148 -5.69 -10.97 6.45
CA TYR A 148 -4.66 -11.56 7.29
C TYR A 148 -4.46 -10.73 8.54
N THR A 149 -4.36 -11.40 9.67
CA THR A 149 -3.95 -10.77 10.94
C THR A 149 -2.48 -11.08 11.19
N ALA A 150 -1.68 -10.07 11.55
CA ALA A 150 -0.31 -10.27 12.02
C ALA A 150 -0.02 -9.42 13.27
N LYS A 151 1.04 -9.78 13.99
CA LYS A 151 1.69 -8.88 14.93
C LYS A 151 2.74 -8.08 14.17
N ALA A 152 2.83 -6.80 14.48
CA ALA A 152 3.80 -5.90 13.89
C ALA A 152 4.57 -5.19 15.00
N LEU A 153 5.90 -5.15 14.89
CA LEU A 153 6.74 -4.36 15.80
C LEU A 153 7.11 -3.07 15.10
N VAL A 154 6.49 -1.98 15.55
CA VAL A 154 6.80 -0.64 15.06
C VAL A 154 7.88 -0.04 15.93
N VAL A 155 8.92 0.46 15.29
CA VAL A 155 10.04 1.09 15.96
C VAL A 155 9.88 2.59 15.90
N ALA A 156 9.86 3.21 17.08
CA ALA A 156 9.99 4.64 17.21
C ALA A 156 11.47 5.05 17.13
N PRO A 157 11.76 6.24 16.62
CA PRO A 157 13.12 6.79 16.54
C PRO A 157 13.77 7.13 17.88
N SER A 158 12.98 7.20 18.95
CA SER A 158 13.52 7.17 20.32
C SER A 158 14.24 5.84 20.64
N GLY A 159 14.10 4.83 19.78
CA GLY A 159 14.52 3.45 20.01
C GLY A 159 13.46 2.63 20.77
N GLU A 160 12.34 3.24 21.16
CA GLU A 160 11.21 2.52 21.74
C GLU A 160 10.52 1.68 20.67
N SER A 161 10.02 0.51 21.06
CA SER A 161 9.29 -0.36 20.16
C SER A 161 7.90 -0.64 20.71
N ARG A 162 6.93 -0.73 19.81
CA ARG A 162 5.54 -1.01 20.16
C ARG A 162 4.99 -2.11 19.29
N MET A 163 4.37 -3.09 19.95
CA MET A 163 3.71 -4.19 19.28
C MET A 163 2.26 -3.80 18.95
N LEU A 164 1.90 -3.95 17.68
CA LEU A 164 0.56 -3.69 17.17
C LEU A 164 -0.02 -4.96 16.56
N LYS A 165 -1.35 -5.09 16.64
CA LYS A 165 -2.08 -6.07 15.84
C LYS A 165 -2.52 -5.40 14.55
N VAL A 166 -2.06 -5.94 13.43
CA VAL A 166 -2.36 -5.39 12.10
C VAL A 166 -3.29 -6.32 11.34
N LEU A 167 -4.26 -5.72 10.66
CA LEU A 167 -5.15 -6.39 9.73
C LEU A 167 -4.80 -5.88 8.34
N VAL A 168 -4.45 -6.80 7.44
CA VAL A 168 -4.06 -6.47 6.06
C VAL A 168 -4.89 -7.30 5.09
N GLU A 169 -5.19 -6.72 3.95
CA GLU A 169 -5.76 -7.42 2.81
C GLU A 169 -4.61 -7.79 1.87
N GLY A 170 -4.57 -9.05 1.44
CA GLY A 170 -3.48 -9.60 0.63
C GLY A 170 -3.99 -10.44 -0.52
N LEU A 171 -3.05 -11.10 -1.20
CA LEU A 171 -3.35 -12.09 -2.23
C LEU A 171 -4.00 -13.35 -1.65
N SER A 172 -4.41 -14.29 -2.50
CA SER A 172 -4.84 -15.62 -2.04
C SER A 172 -3.72 -16.30 -1.23
N PRO A 173 -4.05 -17.18 -0.26
CA PRO A 173 -3.05 -17.81 0.61
C PRO A 173 -1.94 -18.53 -0.17
N ASP A 174 -2.29 -19.24 -1.24
CA ASP A 174 -1.32 -19.95 -2.08
C ASP A 174 -0.33 -18.98 -2.74
N ARG A 175 -0.84 -17.86 -3.28
CA ARG A 175 0.01 -16.81 -3.88
C ARG A 175 0.86 -16.08 -2.85
N MET A 176 0.35 -15.88 -1.64
CA MET A 176 1.15 -15.31 -0.55
C MET A 176 2.37 -16.19 -0.27
N ILE A 177 2.18 -17.52 -0.21
CA ILE A 177 3.29 -18.48 -0.01
C ILE A 177 4.24 -18.47 -1.20
N GLU A 178 3.74 -18.46 -2.44
CA GLU A 178 4.56 -18.38 -3.66
C GLU A 178 5.46 -17.12 -3.69
N GLU A 179 4.93 -15.99 -3.24
CA GLU A 179 5.65 -14.71 -3.12
C GLU A 179 6.56 -14.65 -1.88
N GLY A 180 6.68 -15.76 -1.13
CA GLY A 180 7.59 -15.90 0.00
C GLY A 180 7.03 -15.45 1.35
N ALA A 181 5.71 -15.29 1.49
CA ALA A 181 5.11 -14.94 2.76
C ALA A 181 5.14 -16.11 3.76
N VAL A 182 5.48 -15.80 5.00
CA VAL A 182 5.37 -16.71 6.14
C VAL A 182 3.95 -16.63 6.70
N LEU A 183 3.20 -17.72 6.57
CA LEU A 183 1.85 -17.85 7.13
C LEU A 183 1.86 -18.64 8.45
N ALA A 184 1.09 -18.15 9.42
CA ALA A 184 0.88 -18.82 10.71
C ALA A 184 -0.30 -19.79 10.63
N ARG A 185 -0.15 -20.96 11.26
CA ARG A 185 -1.23 -21.98 11.34
C ARG A 185 -2.29 -21.66 12.40
N ASP A 186 -1.94 -20.93 13.45
CA ASP A 186 -2.87 -20.57 14.54
C ASP A 186 -2.76 -19.07 14.88
N ARG A 187 -3.91 -18.51 15.27
CA ARG A 187 -4.10 -17.13 15.70
C ARG A 187 -3.52 -16.85 17.09
N LYS A 188 -3.53 -17.84 17.99
CA LYS A 188 -3.15 -17.65 19.41
C LYS A 188 -1.65 -17.48 19.62
N GLY A 189 -0.83 -17.92 18.66
CA GLY A 189 0.63 -17.82 18.71
C GLY A 189 1.20 -17.18 17.46
N LEU A 190 0.72 -15.99 17.05
CA LEU A 190 1.37 -15.22 15.98
C LEU A 190 2.83 -14.95 16.39
N PRO A 191 3.82 -15.66 15.81
CA PRO A 191 5.21 -15.47 16.16
C PRO A 191 5.67 -14.16 15.53
N LEU A 192 6.44 -13.42 16.31
CA LEU A 192 7.26 -12.33 15.81
C LEU A 192 8.67 -12.64 16.32
N ASP A 193 9.38 -13.46 15.56
CA ASP A 193 10.74 -13.87 15.89
C ASP A 193 11.68 -13.64 14.68
N ALA A 194 12.98 -13.80 14.89
CA ALA A 194 14.00 -13.58 13.87
C ALA A 194 13.87 -14.49 12.65
N ILE A 195 13.14 -15.60 12.78
CA ILE A 195 13.08 -16.69 11.80
C ILE A 195 11.73 -16.66 11.04
N HIS A 196 10.63 -16.33 11.71
CA HIS A 196 9.25 -16.38 11.22
C HIS A 196 8.65 -14.98 11.11
N ASN A 197 9.28 -14.15 10.28
CA ASN A 197 8.78 -12.83 9.93
C ASN A 197 8.66 -12.66 8.41
N ASN A 198 7.84 -11.69 8.02
CA ASN A 198 7.63 -11.26 6.66
C ASN A 198 8.48 -10.02 6.34
N GLY A 199 9.61 -9.83 7.02
CA GLY A 199 10.54 -8.73 6.77
C GLY A 199 10.07 -7.35 7.26
N TRP A 200 10.90 -6.37 6.91
CA TRP A 200 10.77 -4.97 7.30
C TRP A 200 10.17 -4.13 6.18
N THR A 201 9.35 -3.17 6.59
CA THR A 201 8.81 -2.11 5.73
C THR A 201 8.55 -0.86 6.58
N PHE A 202 7.70 0.05 6.11
CA PHE A 202 7.25 1.21 6.86
C PHE A 202 5.79 1.12 7.28
N TRP A 203 5.50 1.68 8.45
CA TRP A 203 4.17 1.96 8.96
C TRP A 203 3.92 3.45 8.79
N ALA A 204 3.00 3.81 7.89
CA ALA A 204 2.68 5.19 7.59
C ALA A 204 1.56 5.70 8.50
N VAL A 205 1.80 6.80 9.19
CA VAL A 205 0.83 7.45 10.10
C VAL A 205 0.67 8.90 9.70
N VAL A 206 -0.57 9.40 9.68
CA VAL A 206 -0.80 10.84 9.50
C VAL A 206 -0.29 11.57 10.72
N ARG A 207 0.53 12.61 10.52
CA ARG A 207 1.19 13.33 11.60
C ARG A 207 0.19 13.89 12.61
N GLY A 208 0.49 13.70 13.89
CA GLY A 208 -0.39 14.09 15.01
C GLY A 208 -1.52 13.09 15.31
N LYS A 209 -1.60 11.96 14.60
CA LYS A 209 -2.56 10.88 14.89
C LYS A 209 -1.90 9.75 15.68
N PRO A 210 -2.70 8.93 16.41
CA PRO A 210 -2.20 7.76 17.11
C PRO A 210 -1.52 6.75 16.16
N LEU A 211 -0.55 6.01 16.67
CA LEU A 211 0.21 5.00 15.90
C LEU A 211 -0.73 3.92 15.32
N GLU A 212 -1.79 3.58 16.03
CA GLU A 212 -2.81 2.59 15.68
C GLU A 212 -3.60 2.97 14.43
N HIS A 213 -3.63 4.26 14.08
CA HIS A 213 -4.30 4.75 12.89
C HIS A 213 -3.47 4.56 11.62
N GLY A 214 -2.23 4.09 11.73
CA GLY A 214 -1.36 3.92 10.58
C GLY A 214 -1.73 2.75 9.67
N SER A 215 -0.94 2.61 8.62
CA SER A 215 -1.15 1.63 7.55
C SER A 215 0.18 0.99 7.13
N VAL A 216 0.18 -0.34 6.90
CA VAL A 216 1.30 -1.04 6.25
C VAL A 216 1.43 -0.60 4.80
N GLU A 217 0.32 -0.40 4.10
CA GLU A 217 0.40 0.14 2.75
C GLU A 217 0.67 1.64 2.83
N HIS A 218 1.76 2.08 2.21
CA HIS A 218 2.29 3.42 2.35
C HIS A 218 2.60 4.09 1.00
N GLY A 219 2.45 3.37 -0.12
CA GLY A 219 2.63 3.91 -1.48
C GLY A 219 4.08 4.19 -1.89
N LEU A 220 5.07 3.73 -1.12
CA LEU A 220 6.49 3.80 -1.48
C LEU A 220 6.86 2.57 -2.31
N SER A 221 7.81 2.73 -3.23
CA SER A 221 8.39 1.60 -3.98
C SER A 221 9.39 0.81 -3.13
N ALA A 222 9.73 -0.42 -3.56
CA ALA A 222 10.70 -1.26 -2.86
C ALA A 222 12.08 -0.58 -2.70
N ALA A 223 12.54 0.16 -3.71
CA ALA A 223 13.80 0.92 -3.65
C ALA A 223 13.76 2.02 -2.58
N GLN A 224 12.63 2.73 -2.48
CA GLN A 224 12.45 3.77 -1.45
C GLN A 224 12.36 3.19 -0.06
N VAL A 225 11.67 2.05 0.10
CA VAL A 225 11.68 1.31 1.36
C VAL A 225 13.10 0.90 1.72
N ALA A 226 13.91 0.46 0.74
CA ALA A 226 15.29 0.03 0.98
C ALA A 226 16.15 1.16 1.49
N ALA A 227 16.14 2.30 0.80
CA ALA A 227 16.95 3.45 1.19
C ALA A 227 16.46 4.08 2.50
N GLY A 228 15.15 4.11 2.75
CA GLY A 228 14.63 4.55 4.04
C GLY A 228 15.09 3.67 5.18
N LEU A 229 15.00 2.34 5.04
CA LEU A 229 15.46 1.41 6.05
C LEU A 229 16.98 1.46 6.24
N ASP A 230 17.74 1.70 5.17
CA ASP A 230 19.18 1.94 5.26
C ASP A 230 19.51 3.23 6.01
N ARG A 231 18.76 4.31 5.75
CA ARG A 231 18.90 5.57 6.50
C ARG A 231 18.61 5.38 7.98
N VAL A 232 17.56 4.62 8.32
CA VAL A 232 17.21 4.26 9.70
C VAL A 232 18.33 3.46 10.36
N ARG A 233 18.88 2.48 9.65
CA ARG A 233 19.97 1.62 10.15
C ARG A 233 21.17 2.40 10.65
N HIS A 234 21.54 3.48 9.95
CA HIS A 234 22.71 4.30 10.29
C HIS A 234 22.37 5.52 11.14
N GLY A 235 21.10 5.93 11.18
CA GLY A 235 20.70 7.19 11.78
C GLY A 235 19.98 7.07 13.13
N TRP A 236 19.46 5.89 13.49
CA TRP A 236 18.64 5.72 14.69
C TRP A 236 19.37 4.90 15.77
N PRO A 237 19.16 5.20 17.06
CA PRO A 237 19.74 4.43 18.17
C PRO A 237 18.99 3.09 18.33
N LEU A 238 19.37 2.10 17.52
CA LEU A 238 18.72 0.78 17.46
C LEU A 238 19.27 -0.23 18.49
N GLU A 239 20.21 0.15 19.34
CA GLU A 239 20.87 -0.72 20.33
C GLU A 239 19.88 -1.41 21.28
N ARG A 240 18.77 -0.75 21.61
CA ARG A 240 17.69 -1.30 22.45
C ARG A 240 16.87 -2.39 21.75
N LEU A 241 16.83 -2.42 20.43
CA LEU A 241 16.16 -3.46 19.68
C LEU A 241 16.97 -4.75 19.69
N ASP A 242 18.29 -4.69 19.51
CA ASP A 242 19.15 -5.87 19.47
C ASP A 242 18.99 -6.72 20.77
N ALA A 243 18.78 -6.10 21.93
CA ALA A 243 18.49 -6.80 23.18
C ALA A 243 17.17 -7.62 23.15
N PHE A 244 16.15 -7.13 22.45
CA PHE A 244 14.85 -7.81 22.29
C PHE A 244 14.91 -8.97 21.28
N TRP A 245 15.93 -8.99 20.42
CA TRP A 245 16.11 -10.01 19.38
C TRP A 245 16.92 -11.23 19.82
N PHE A 246 17.75 -11.09 20.86
CA PHE A 246 18.63 -12.13 21.38
C PHE A 246 18.25 -12.61 22.79
N SER A 247 17.06 -12.26 23.29
CA SER A 247 16.46 -12.81 24.50
C SER A 247 15.29 -13.73 24.17
#